data_AF-R7SGS4-F1
#
_entry.id   AF-R7SGS4-F1
#
_cell.length_a   1.000
_cell.length_b   1.000
_cell.length_c   1.000
_cell.angle_alpha   90.00
_cell.angle_beta   90.00
_cell.angle_gamma   90.00
#
_symmetry.space_group_name_H-M   'P 1'
#
loop_
_entity.id
_entity.type
_entity.pdbx_description
1 polymer ?
#
loop_
_entity_poly.entity_id
_entity_poly.type
_entity_poly.pdbx_seq_one_letter_code
_entity_poly.pdbx_strand_id
1 'polypeptide(L)'
;YTRTPVNTVWFSAILATLLGLLVFAGAQAINAVFSISVTASYVAYSIPIIARFVFENNFKPGPFNLGFFSLPCAIISVLWMAFMFLVFLFPTNPAPASAGDMNYSVVVLGSIMLFSILYYYFPKYGGVYWFKGPVRTVGDLNSAGKQRDARELDETGEARNSEEKKERGEKESVNVESTESAT
;
A
#
# COMPACT_ATOMS: atom_id res chain seq x y z
N TYR A 1 7.62 21.04 9.76
CA TYR A 1 8.01 20.03 8.76
C TYR A 1 6.84 19.12 8.44
N THR A 2 6.40 19.06 7.18
CA THR A 2 5.13 18.48 6.71
C THR A 2 5.12 16.94 6.55
N ARG A 3 6.13 16.20 7.03
CA ARG A 3 6.28 14.73 6.82
C ARG A 3 6.20 14.25 5.37
N THR A 4 6.23 15.16 4.39
CA THR A 4 6.21 14.87 2.96
C THR A 4 7.62 14.47 2.48
N PRO A 5 7.78 13.35 1.75
CA PRO A 5 9.09 12.86 1.32
C PRO A 5 9.63 13.63 0.10
N VAL A 6 9.97 14.91 0.28
CA VAL A 6 10.40 15.82 -0.79
C VAL A 6 11.63 15.31 -1.55
N ASN A 7 12.63 14.78 -0.83
CA ASN A 7 13.86 14.26 -1.43
C ASN A 7 13.58 13.06 -2.35
N THR A 8 12.64 12.19 -1.99
CA THR A 8 12.24 11.04 -2.80
C THR A 8 11.53 11.47 -4.08
N VAL A 9 10.70 12.52 -4.00
CA VAL A 9 10.00 13.07 -5.18
C VAL A 9 11.00 13.62 -6.18
N TRP A 10 11.97 14.43 -5.74
CA TRP A 10 13.02 14.96 -6.63
C TRP A 10 13.89 13.85 -7.23
N PHE A 11 14.25 12.84 -6.44
CA PHE A 11 14.99 11.69 -6.93
C PHE A 11 14.23 10.95 -8.05
N SER A 12 12.94 10.66 -7.83
CA SER A 12 12.07 10.03 -8.84
C SER A 12 11.93 10.90 -10.10
N ALA A 13 11.73 12.20 -9.93
CA ALA A 13 11.61 13.14 -11.04
C ALA A 13 12.87 13.17 -11.91
N ILE A 14 14.06 13.24 -11.31
CA ILE A 14 15.34 13.22 -12.02
C ILE A 14 15.51 11.92 -12.80
N LEU A 15 15.21 10.76 -12.18
CA LEU A 15 15.29 9.47 -12.87
C LEU A 15 14.31 9.38 -14.04
N ALA A 16 13.07 9.86 -13.88
CA ALA A 16 12.09 9.90 -14.96
C ALA A 16 12.54 10.79 -16.12
N THR A 17 13.14 11.95 -15.83
CA THR A 17 13.71 12.83 -16.86
C THR A 17 14.86 12.14 -17.60
N LEU A 18 15.77 11.47 -16.89
CA LEU A 18 16.88 10.72 -17.52
C LEU A 18 16.38 9.60 -18.44
N LEU A 19 15.34 8.87 -18.03
CA LEU A 19 14.69 7.88 -18.89
C LEU A 19 13.98 8.52 -20.09
N GLY A 20 13.39 9.71 -19.92
CA GLY A 20 12.78 10.46 -21.02
C GLY A 20 13.78 10.90 -22.10
N LEU A 21 15.02 11.20 -21.71
CA LEU A 21 16.09 11.56 -22.66
C LEU A 21 16.46 10.42 -23.62
N LEU A 22 16.09 9.16 -23.35
CA LEU A 22 16.30 8.04 -24.29
C LEU A 22 15.56 8.23 -25.61
N VAL A 23 14.59 9.15 -25.70
CA VAL A 23 13.97 9.52 -26.99
C VAL A 23 15.02 9.99 -28.01
N PHE A 24 16.10 10.64 -27.58
CA PHE A 24 17.19 11.08 -28.45
C PHE A 24 18.14 9.94 -28.85
N ALA A 25 18.13 8.82 -28.11
CA ALA A 25 18.93 7.64 -28.42
C ALA A 25 18.32 6.78 -29.54
N GLY A 26 17.06 7.04 -29.91
CA GLY A 26 16.39 6.42 -31.05
C GLY A 26 15.13 5.64 -30.67
N ALA A 27 14.36 5.25 -31.69
CA ALA A 27 13.07 4.57 -31.53
C ALA A 27 13.18 3.25 -30.76
N GLN A 28 14.29 2.52 -30.92
CA GLN A 28 14.49 1.25 -30.23
C GLN A 28 14.69 1.43 -28.71
N ALA A 29 15.38 2.48 -28.29
CA ALA A 29 15.62 2.77 -26.88
C ALA A 29 14.33 3.13 -26.15
N ILE A 30 13.51 4.01 -26.73
CA ILE A 30 12.23 4.40 -26.13
C ILE A 30 11.21 3.23 -26.12
N ASN A 31 11.18 2.42 -27.17
CA ASN A 31 10.33 1.23 -27.22
C ASN A 31 10.71 0.21 -26.13
N ALA A 32 12.02 0.01 -25.90
CA ALA A 32 12.49 -0.85 -24.82
C ALA A 32 12.01 -0.36 -23.44
N VAL A 33 12.09 0.95 -23.16
CA VAL A 33 11.60 1.54 -21.90
C VAL A 33 10.10 1.28 -21.70
N PHE A 34 9.28 1.48 -22.75
CA PHE A 34 7.85 1.21 -22.67
C PHE A 34 7.56 -0.28 -22.40
N SER A 35 8.21 -1.20 -23.10
CA SER A 35 8.05 -2.64 -22.86
C SER A 35 8.40 -3.01 -21.42
N ILE A 36 9.53 -2.51 -20.90
CA ILE A 36 9.95 -2.78 -19.51
C ILE A 36 8.96 -2.22 -18.50
N SER A 37 8.36 -1.05 -18.74
CA SER A 37 7.39 -0.45 -17.82
C SER A 37 6.20 -1.39 -17.55
N VAL A 38 5.74 -2.09 -18.60
CA VAL A 38 4.66 -3.07 -18.52
C VAL A 38 5.16 -4.37 -17.90
N THR A 39 6.27 -4.92 -18.38
CA THR A 39 6.81 -6.18 -17.86
C THR A 39 7.20 -6.09 -16.39
N ALA A 40 7.84 -5.00 -15.96
CA ALA A 40 8.20 -4.76 -14.57
C ALA A 40 6.95 -4.67 -13.66
N SER A 41 5.87 -4.05 -14.15
CA SER A 41 4.60 -4.01 -13.44
C SER A 41 4.00 -5.41 -13.27
N TYR A 42 4.06 -6.27 -14.30
CA TYR A 42 3.60 -7.65 -14.20
C TYR A 42 4.42 -8.48 -13.19
N VAL A 43 5.74 -8.31 -13.17
CA VAL A 43 6.58 -8.95 -12.14
C VAL A 43 6.20 -8.44 -10.75
N ALA A 44 6.06 -7.12 -10.58
CA ALA A 44 5.69 -6.51 -9.31
C ALA A 44 4.32 -6.98 -8.78
N TYR A 45 3.34 -7.18 -9.66
CA TYR A 45 2.01 -7.64 -9.27
C TYR A 45 1.93 -9.16 -9.08
N SER A 46 2.72 -9.94 -9.80
CA SER A 46 2.73 -11.40 -9.60
C SER A 46 3.30 -11.80 -8.23
N ILE A 47 4.30 -11.07 -7.71
CA ILE A 47 4.91 -11.33 -6.40
C ILE A 47 3.88 -11.42 -5.26
N PRO A 48 3.06 -10.39 -4.95
CA PRO A 48 2.10 -10.46 -3.86
C PRO A 48 0.97 -11.47 -4.13
N ILE A 49 0.59 -11.69 -5.40
CA ILE A 49 -0.42 -12.70 -5.75
C ILE A 49 0.10 -14.10 -5.43
N ILE A 50 1.32 -14.43 -5.87
CA ILE A 50 1.95 -15.72 -5.58
C ILE A 50 2.21 -15.84 -4.08
N ALA A 51 2.76 -14.79 -3.46
CA ALA A 51 3.09 -14.80 -2.04
C ALA A 51 1.88 -15.09 -1.16
N ARG A 52 0.68 -14.61 -1.55
CA ARG A 52 -0.58 -14.90 -0.87
C ARG A 52 -0.88 -16.40 -0.74
N PHE A 53 -0.54 -17.19 -1.76
CA PHE A 53 -0.89 -18.63 -1.83
C PHE A 53 0.27 -19.57 -1.51
N VAL A 54 1.52 -19.14 -1.73
CA VAL A 54 2.71 -19.99 -1.54
C VAL A 54 3.21 -19.95 -0.09
N PHE A 55 3.13 -18.80 0.57
CA PHE A 55 3.59 -18.68 1.96
C PHE A 55 2.45 -18.89 2.94
N GLU A 56 2.75 -19.48 4.09
CA GLU A 56 1.83 -19.55 5.22
C GLU A 56 1.55 -18.14 5.73
N ASN A 57 0.41 -17.60 5.34
CA ASN A 57 0.00 -16.26 5.69
C ASN A 57 -1.22 -16.36 6.62
N ASN A 58 -1.18 -15.66 7.76
CA ASN A 58 -2.36 -15.42 8.59
C ASN A 58 -3.31 -14.39 7.92
N PHE A 59 -3.75 -14.71 6.70
CA PHE A 59 -4.60 -13.86 5.89
C PHE A 59 -6.02 -13.89 6.46
N LYS A 60 -6.43 -12.77 7.07
CA LYS A 60 -7.80 -12.56 7.51
C LYS A 60 -8.59 -11.95 6.35
N PRO A 61 -9.60 -12.63 5.79
CA PRO A 61 -10.41 -12.07 4.71
C PRO A 61 -11.10 -10.79 5.19
N GLY A 62 -11.05 -9.75 4.36
CA GLY A 62 -11.74 -8.49 4.62
C GLY A 62 -13.27 -8.61 4.40
N PRO A 63 -14.01 -7.53 4.66
CA PRO A 63 -15.47 -7.49 4.48
C PRO A 63 -15.91 -7.90 3.06
N PHE A 64 -15.07 -7.62 2.07
CA PHE A 64 -15.22 -8.10 0.70
C PHE A 64 -14.23 -9.24 0.44
N ASN A 65 -14.75 -10.42 0.11
CA ASN A 65 -13.96 -11.57 -0.29
C ASN A 65 -14.65 -12.30 -1.46
N LEU A 66 -13.86 -12.73 -2.44
CA LEU A 66 -14.35 -13.50 -3.59
C LEU A 66 -14.56 -15.00 -3.25
N GLY A 67 -14.36 -15.39 -1.98
CA GLY A 67 -14.44 -16.79 -1.54
C GLY A 67 -13.65 -17.74 -2.46
N PHE A 68 -14.35 -18.75 -2.97
CA PHE A 68 -13.81 -19.76 -3.87
C PHE A 68 -13.23 -19.19 -5.18
N PHE A 69 -13.81 -18.12 -5.73
CA PHE A 69 -13.33 -17.52 -6.98
C PHE A 69 -11.99 -16.78 -6.84
N SER A 70 -11.52 -16.55 -5.62
CA SER A 70 -10.24 -15.88 -5.39
C SER A 70 -9.03 -16.67 -5.90
N LEU A 71 -9.06 -18.00 -5.81
CA LEU A 71 -7.96 -18.86 -6.25
C LEU A 71 -7.90 -19.00 -7.79
N PRO A 72 -9.00 -19.33 -8.50
CA PRO A 72 -8.99 -19.38 -9.97
C PRO A 72 -8.59 -18.05 -10.60
N CYS A 73 -9.10 -16.93 -10.08
CA CYS A 73 -8.76 -15.60 -10.58
C CYS A 73 -7.26 -15.29 -10.41
N ALA A 74 -6.68 -15.66 -9.27
CA ALA A 74 -5.25 -15.51 -9.02
C ALA A 74 -4.40 -16.36 -9.97
N ILE A 75 -4.79 -17.63 -10.19
CA ILE A 75 -4.10 -18.53 -11.13
C ILE A 75 -4.13 -17.95 -12.54
N ILE A 76 -5.31 -17.55 -13.03
CA ILE A 76 -5.47 -16.95 -14.37
C ILE A 76 -4.61 -15.69 -14.50
N SER A 77 -4.58 -14.84 -13.47
CA SER A 77 -3.78 -13.61 -13.46
C SER A 77 -2.28 -13.90 -13.57
N VAL A 78 -1.77 -14.84 -12.76
CA VAL A 78 -0.35 -15.21 -12.78
C VAL A 78 0.02 -15.89 -14.10
N LEU A 79 -0.82 -16.79 -14.61
CA LEU A 79 -0.61 -17.44 -15.92
C LEU A 79 -0.58 -16.41 -17.05
N TRP A 80 -1.50 -15.44 -17.05
CA TRP A 80 -1.53 -14.37 -18.03
C TRP A 80 -0.27 -13.51 -17.98
N MET A 81 0.15 -13.11 -16.78
CA MET A 81 1.38 -12.34 -16.59
C MET A 81 2.63 -13.12 -17.04
N ALA A 82 2.69 -14.42 -16.73
CA ALA A 82 3.78 -15.30 -17.17
C ALA A 82 3.78 -15.49 -18.70
N PHE A 83 2.60 -15.65 -19.31
CA PHE A 83 2.47 -15.73 -20.76
C PHE A 83 2.98 -14.44 -21.43
N MET A 84 2.53 -13.27 -20.97
CA MET A 84 2.99 -11.99 -21.51
C MET A 84 4.49 -11.78 -21.33
N PHE A 85 5.04 -12.19 -20.18
CA PHE A 85 6.47 -12.15 -19.92
C PHE A 85 7.27 -12.93 -20.98
N LEU A 86 6.81 -14.14 -21.32
CA LEU A 86 7.44 -14.95 -22.38
C LEU A 86 7.29 -14.29 -23.76
N VAL A 87 6.11 -13.75 -24.09
CA VAL A 87 5.88 -13.05 -25.36
C VAL A 87 6.82 -11.86 -25.53
N PHE A 88 7.06 -11.06 -24.49
CA PHE A 88 7.99 -9.93 -24.54
C PHE A 88 9.46 -10.36 -24.69
N LEU A 89 9.78 -11.61 -24.36
CA LEU A 89 11.11 -12.20 -24.56
C LEU A 89 11.36 -12.59 -26.02
N PHE A 90 10.30 -12.85 -26.79
CA PHE A 90 10.45 -13.23 -28.19
C PHE A 90 10.93 -12.04 -29.04
N PRO A 91 11.87 -12.26 -29.97
CA PRO A 91 12.28 -11.23 -30.89
C PRO A 91 11.13 -10.87 -31.83
N THR A 92 10.90 -9.57 -32.02
CA THR A 92 9.90 -9.04 -32.96
C THR A 92 10.26 -9.34 -34.42
N ASN A 93 11.55 -9.58 -34.71
CA ASN A 93 12.03 -9.98 -36.03
C ASN A 93 12.61 -11.41 -36.00
N PRO A 94 12.12 -12.32 -36.87
CA PRO A 94 12.57 -13.71 -36.92
C PRO A 94 13.99 -13.90 -37.49
N ALA A 95 14.57 -12.86 -38.12
CA ALA A 95 15.95 -12.86 -38.62
C ALA A 95 16.56 -11.45 -38.51
N PRO A 96 17.12 -11.05 -37.35
CA PRO A 96 17.80 -9.77 -37.23
C PRO A 96 19.07 -9.77 -38.11
N ALA A 97 19.14 -8.84 -39.07
CA ALA A 97 20.28 -8.74 -39.99
C ALA A 97 21.54 -8.16 -39.33
N SER A 98 21.38 -7.50 -38.18
CA SER A 98 22.46 -6.93 -37.37
C SER A 98 22.18 -7.11 -35.87
N ALA A 99 23.23 -7.05 -35.03
CA ALA A 99 23.07 -7.10 -33.56
C ALA A 99 22.17 -5.97 -33.04
N GLY A 100 22.09 -4.85 -33.76
CA GLY A 100 21.21 -3.73 -33.46
C GLY A 100 19.73 -4.03 -33.61
N ASP A 101 19.34 -5.07 -34.36
CA ASP A 101 17.92 -5.38 -34.61
C ASP A 101 17.34 -6.41 -33.62
N MET A 102 18.12 -6.82 -32.61
CA MET A 102 17.70 -7.81 -31.62
C MET A 102 16.74 -7.18 -30.58
N ASN A 103 15.82 -7.99 -30.05
CA ASN A 103 15.01 -7.59 -28.91
C ASN A 103 15.87 -7.50 -27.64
N TYR A 104 16.19 -6.28 -27.21
CA TYR A 104 16.97 -6.01 -26.01
C TYR A 104 16.17 -6.14 -24.70
N SER A 105 14.87 -6.43 -24.75
CA SER A 105 14.01 -6.48 -23.56
C SER A 105 14.51 -7.48 -22.52
N VAL A 106 15.01 -8.65 -22.93
CA VAL A 106 15.59 -9.65 -22.02
C VAL A 106 16.80 -9.10 -21.26
N VAL A 107 17.70 -8.43 -21.97
CA VAL A 107 18.96 -7.92 -21.40
C VAL A 107 18.65 -6.78 -20.44
N VAL A 108 17.76 -5.86 -20.83
CA VAL A 108 17.43 -4.72 -19.98
C VAL A 108 16.62 -5.16 -18.76
N LEU A 109 15.66 -6.07 -18.93
CA LEU A 109 14.93 -6.63 -17.80
C LEU A 109 15.86 -7.40 -16.84
N GLY A 110 16.74 -8.25 -17.37
CA GLY A 110 17.70 -9.02 -16.58
C GLY A 110 18.66 -8.13 -15.80
N SER A 111 19.14 -7.04 -16.42
CA SER A 111 20.00 -6.07 -15.75
C SER A 111 19.27 -5.29 -14.66
N ILE A 112 18.02 -4.87 -14.87
CA ILE A 112 17.21 -4.21 -13.82
C ILE A 112 16.99 -5.15 -12.64
N MET A 113 16.62 -6.42 -12.90
CA MET A 113 16.44 -7.41 -11.84
C MET A 113 17.76 -7.66 -11.08
N LEU A 114 18.87 -7.77 -11.80
CA LEU A 114 20.19 -7.92 -11.20
C LEU A 114 20.54 -6.73 -10.31
N PHE A 115 20.42 -5.49 -10.81
CA PHE A 115 20.70 -4.28 -10.02
C PHE A 115 19.77 -4.15 -8.81
N SER A 116 18.51 -4.54 -8.94
CA SER A 116 17.54 -4.56 -7.84
C SER A 116 17.98 -5.53 -6.73
N ILE A 117 18.35 -6.77 -7.10
CA ILE A 117 18.85 -7.78 -6.16
C ILE A 117 20.16 -7.33 -5.52
N LEU A 118 21.10 -6.82 -6.33
CA LEU A 118 22.39 -6.31 -5.84
C LEU A 118 22.19 -5.17 -4.85
N TYR A 119 21.30 -4.22 -5.14
CA TYR A 119 20.97 -3.13 -4.22
C TYR A 119 20.32 -3.67 -2.93
N TYR A 120 19.39 -4.62 -3.05
CA TYR A 120 18.73 -5.22 -1.89
C TYR A 120 19.72 -5.88 -0.92
N TYR A 121 20.71 -6.62 -1.45
CA TYR A 121 21.77 -7.27 -0.67
C TYR A 121 23.03 -6.41 -0.44
N PHE A 122 23.05 -5.17 -0.92
CA PHE A 122 24.24 -4.33 -0.81
C PHE A 122 24.61 -4.10 0.67
N PRO A 123 25.85 -4.38 1.09
CA PRO A 123 26.22 -4.27 2.49
C PRO A 123 26.03 -2.84 3.00
N LYS A 124 25.49 -2.68 4.22
CA LYS A 124 25.25 -1.42 4.95
C LYS A 124 24.10 -0.54 4.43
N TYR A 125 23.87 -0.47 3.11
CA TYR A 125 22.84 0.40 2.52
C TYR A 125 21.64 -0.35 1.93
N GLY A 126 21.73 -1.68 1.81
CA GLY A 126 20.72 -2.49 1.16
C GLY A 126 19.43 -2.67 1.95
N GLY A 127 18.37 -3.02 1.22
CA GLY A 127 17.02 -3.32 1.72
C GLY A 127 17.00 -4.23 2.94
N VAL A 128 17.84 -5.25 2.94
CA VAL A 128 17.93 -6.23 4.03
C VAL A 128 18.21 -5.56 5.39
N TYR A 129 18.96 -4.46 5.42
CA TYR A 129 19.40 -3.84 6.67
C TYR A 129 18.45 -2.76 7.20
N TRP A 130 17.67 -2.10 6.34
CA TRP A 130 16.79 -1.00 6.74
C TRP A 130 15.29 -1.35 6.69
N PHE A 131 14.89 -2.37 5.92
CA PHE A 131 13.49 -2.72 5.73
C PHE A 131 12.87 -3.27 7.03
N LYS A 132 12.08 -2.42 7.70
CA LYS A 132 11.19 -2.86 8.78
C LYS A 132 9.88 -3.29 8.15
N GLY A 133 9.41 -4.47 8.53
CA GLY A 133 8.18 -5.08 8.02
C GLY A 133 6.93 -4.20 8.14
N PRO A 134 5.80 -4.64 7.57
CA PRO A 134 4.61 -3.82 7.41
C PRO A 134 4.11 -3.25 8.75
N VAL A 135 4.11 -1.92 8.85
CA VAL A 135 3.53 -1.19 9.98
C VAL A 135 2.01 -1.18 9.80
N ARG A 136 1.28 -1.83 10.71
CA ARG A 136 -0.18 -1.90 10.65
C ARG A 136 -0.79 -0.57 11.10
N THR A 137 -1.18 0.29 10.16
CA THR A 137 -1.92 1.54 10.44
C THR A 137 -3.29 1.30 11.10
N VAL A 138 -3.86 0.10 10.94
CA VAL A 138 -5.23 -0.22 11.37
C VAL A 138 -5.37 -0.39 12.90
N GLY A 139 -4.27 -0.70 13.61
CA GLY A 139 -4.31 -0.80 15.07
C GLY A 139 -4.63 0.53 15.76
N ASP A 140 -4.20 1.63 15.15
CA ASP A 140 -4.39 2.98 15.68
C ASP A 140 -5.82 3.47 15.49
N LEU A 141 -6.51 3.04 14.43
CA LEU A 141 -7.91 3.43 14.17
C LEU A 141 -8.88 2.79 15.17
N ASN A 142 -8.70 1.51 15.50
CA ASN A 142 -9.52 0.85 16.53
C ASN A 142 -9.24 1.41 17.93
N SER A 143 -7.99 1.76 18.21
CA SER A 143 -7.59 2.37 19.48
C SER A 143 -8.14 3.80 19.62
N ALA A 144 -8.11 4.57 18.53
CA ALA A 144 -8.69 5.91 18.46
C ALA A 144 -10.22 5.88 18.54
N GLY A 145 -10.87 4.89 17.92
CA GLY A 145 -12.32 4.65 18.04
C GLY A 145 -12.71 4.33 19.49
N LYS A 146 -12.02 3.38 20.13
CA LYS A 146 -12.26 3.02 21.54
C LYS A 146 -12.04 4.19 22.51
N GLN A 147 -11.06 5.05 22.24
CA GLN A 147 -10.81 6.25 23.04
C GLN A 147 -11.89 7.33 22.84
N ARG A 148 -12.49 7.42 21.65
CA ARG A 148 -13.61 8.34 21.40
C ARG A 148 -14.88 7.85 22.09
N ASP A 149 -15.22 6.57 21.92
CA ASP A 149 -16.39 5.97 22.57
C ASP A 149 -16.29 6.06 24.10
N ALA A 150 -15.09 5.83 24.67
CA ALA A 150 -14.86 5.96 26.10
C ALA A 150 -15.00 7.40 26.62
N ARG A 151 -14.64 8.41 25.82
CA ARG A 151 -14.79 9.83 26.18
C ARG A 151 -16.25 10.28 26.09
N GLU A 152 -16.99 9.87 25.06
CA GLU A 152 -18.42 10.18 24.95
C GLU A 152 -19.23 9.56 26.10
N LEU A 153 -18.90 8.35 26.52
CA LEU A 153 -19.55 7.70 27.67
C LEU A 153 -19.29 8.42 28.99
N ASP A 154 -18.08 8.96 29.17
CA ASP A 154 -17.69 9.72 30.37
C ASP A 154 -18.40 11.09 30.41
N GLU A 155 -18.39 11.83 29.29
CA GLU A 155 -19.10 13.11 29.15
C GLU A 155 -20.62 12.95 29.33
N THR A 156 -21.21 11.89 28.76
CA THR A 156 -22.63 11.57 28.93
C THR A 156 -22.96 11.11 30.35
N GLY A 157 -21.99 10.53 31.06
CA GLY A 157 -22.10 10.16 32.47
C GLY A 157 -22.09 11.38 33.40
N GLU A 158 -21.16 12.30 33.18
CA GLU A 158 -21.06 13.55 33.95
C GLU A 158 -22.26 14.46 33.73
N ALA A 159 -22.73 14.60 32.50
CA ALA A 159 -23.92 15.39 32.18
C ALA A 159 -25.15 14.87 32.93
N ARG A 160 -25.41 13.56 32.88
CA ARG A 160 -26.54 12.93 33.61
C ARG A 160 -26.45 13.11 35.12
N ASN A 161 -25.26 12.93 35.69
CA ASN A 161 -25.06 13.10 37.14
C ASN A 161 -25.25 14.56 37.58
N SER A 162 -24.88 15.52 36.72
CA SER A 162 -25.09 16.94 36.99
C SER A 162 -26.56 17.37 36.89
N GLU A 163 -27.34 16.78 35.99
CA GLU A 163 -28.80 16.96 35.92
C GLU A 163 -29.51 16.36 37.13
N GLU A 164 -29.14 15.13 37.51
CA GLU A 164 -29.71 14.43 38.67
C GLU A 164 -29.46 15.20 39.98
N LYS A 165 -28.29 15.83 40.12
CA LYS A 165 -27.93 16.68 41.26
C LYS A 165 -28.73 17.98 41.30
N LYS A 166 -29.02 18.57 40.14
CA LYS A 166 -29.90 19.75 40.02
C LYS A 166 -31.33 19.43 40.40
N GLU A 167 -31.90 18.34 39.87
CA GLU A 167 -33.26 17.92 40.20
C GLU A 167 -33.41 17.60 41.69
N ARG A 168 -32.40 16.95 42.29
CA ARG A 168 -32.39 16.66 43.73
C ARG A 168 -32.33 17.92 44.58
N GLY A 169 -31.53 18.90 44.17
CA GLY A 169 -31.45 20.21 44.82
C GLY A 169 -32.75 21.01 44.71
N GLU A 170 -33.41 20.98 43.55
CA GLU A 170 -34.69 21.66 43.33
C GLU A 170 -35.82 21.03 44.16
N LYS A 171 -35.86 19.70 44.25
CA LYS A 171 -36.81 18.97 45.12
C LYS A 171 -36.57 19.27 46.61
N GLU A 172 -35.32 19.39 47.04
CA GLU A 172 -34.98 19.79 48.42
C GLU A 172 -35.40 21.23 48.72
N SER A 173 -35.17 22.19 47.81
CA SER A 173 -35.59 23.59 48.03
C SER A 173 -37.10 23.75 48.11
N VAL A 174 -37.87 23.07 47.25
CA VAL A 174 -39.34 23.13 47.26
C VAL A 174 -39.91 22.53 48.56
N ASN A 175 -39.30 21.48 49.09
CA ASN A 175 -39.74 20.82 50.32
C ASN A 175 -39.45 21.66 51.58
N VAL A 176 -38.37 22.45 51.57
CA VAL A 176 -38.04 23.39 52.66
C VAL A 176 -38.99 24.60 52.66
N GLU A 177 -39.29 25.16 51.49
CA GLU A 177 -40.17 26.33 51.38
C GLU A 177 -41.63 25.99 51.75
N SER A 178 -42.07 24.78 51.43
CA SER A 178 -43.40 24.28 51.83
C SER A 178 -43.50 23.90 53.32
N THR A 179 -42.38 23.66 54.01
CA THR A 179 -42.37 23.45 55.47
C THR A 179 -42.32 24.76 56.25
N GLU A 180 -41.66 25.81 55.73
CA GLU A 180 -41.68 27.15 56.35
C GLU A 180 -43.03 27.88 56.19
N SER A 181 -43.77 27.65 55.10
CA SER A 181 -45.09 28.28 54.88
C SER A 181 -46.22 27.68 55.75
N ALA A 182 -45.99 26.55 56.43
CA ALA A 182 -47.01 25.83 57.20
C ALA A 182 -46.95 26.08 58.72
N THR A 183 -46.03 26.93 59.17
CA THR A 183 -45.89 27.42 60.56
C THR A 183 -46.25 28.89 60.68
#